data_AF-R1DNV2-F1
#
_entry.id   AF-R1DNV2-F1
#
_cell.length_a   1.000
_cell.length_b   1.000
_cell.length_c   1.000
_cell.angle_alpha   90.00
_cell.angle_beta   90.00
_cell.angle_gamma   90.00
#
_symmetry.space_group_name_H-M   'P 1'
#
loop_
_entity.id
_entity.type
_entity.pdbx_description
1 polymer ?
#
loop_
_entity_poly.entity_id
_entity_poly.type
_entity_poly.pdbx_seq_one_letter_code
_entity_poly.pdbx_strand_id
1 'polypeptide(L)'
;MSLPIRGVRHVMAHTISTEPRAALSEDAVEAVQVCTGEFLSLLVSEARQRVAREGRDAVTEADLLAVLNTLGFRGFTDSLKSHLQR
;
A
#
# COMPACT_ATOMS: atom_id res chain seq x y z
N MET A 1 9.11 7.05 -3.57
CA MET A 1 8.06 8.09 -3.53
C MET A 1 7.69 8.31 -2.07
N SER A 2 7.65 9.54 -1.58
CA SER A 2 7.18 9.81 -0.21
C SER A 2 5.78 10.41 -0.25
N LEU A 3 4.87 9.84 0.55
CA LEU A 3 3.52 10.37 0.75
C LEU A 3 3.57 11.60 1.67
N PRO A 4 2.63 12.55 1.59
CA PRO A 4 2.63 13.69 2.52
C PRO A 4 2.46 13.27 3.99
N ILE A 5 3.37 13.72 4.88
CA ILE A 5 3.35 13.38 6.33
C ILE A 5 1.99 13.65 6.98
N ARG A 6 1.36 14.79 6.65
CA ARG A 6 0.04 15.15 7.20
C ARG A 6 -1.04 14.15 6.83
N GLY A 7 -1.00 13.60 5.61
CA GLY A 7 -1.94 12.59 5.15
C GLY A 7 -1.74 11.27 5.88
N VAL A 8 -0.49 10.84 6.05
CA VAL A 8 -0.13 9.63 6.81
C VAL A 8 -0.61 9.75 8.26
N ARG A 9 -0.30 10.88 8.93
CA ARG A 9 -0.77 11.16 10.30
C ARG A 9 -2.30 11.10 10.43
N HIS A 10 -3.01 11.70 9.47
CA HIS A 10 -4.47 11.70 9.48
C HIS A 10 -5.03 10.27 9.40
N VAL A 11 -4.57 9.45 8.46
CA VAL A 11 -5.01 8.06 8.31
C VAL A 11 -4.65 7.22 9.55
N MET A 12 -3.43 7.37 10.07
CA MET A 12 -3.01 6.68 11.29
C MET A 12 -3.91 7.02 12.48
N ALA A 13 -4.22 8.31 12.68
CA ALA A 13 -5.08 8.73 13.78
C ALA A 13 -6.48 8.09 13.69
N HIS A 14 -7.08 8.11 12.50
CA HIS A 14 -8.41 7.51 12.23
C HIS A 14 -8.42 5.98 12.39
N THR A 15 -7.29 5.32 12.22
CA THR A 15 -7.17 3.86 12.35
C THR A 15 -7.05 3.44 13.82
N ILE A 16 -6.41 4.27 14.66
CA ILE A 16 -6.15 3.97 16.07
C ILE A 16 -7.30 4.46 16.97
N SER A 17 -7.93 5.57 16.62
CA SER A 17 -9.03 6.15 17.39
C SER A 17 -10.05 6.82 16.47
N THR A 18 -11.32 6.79 16.87
CA THR A 18 -12.36 7.61 16.25
C THR A 18 -12.19 9.10 16.58
N GLU A 19 -11.34 9.43 17.56
CA GLU A 19 -11.03 10.80 17.94
C GLU A 19 -9.98 11.42 16.99
N PRO A 20 -10.25 12.60 16.40
CA PRO A 20 -9.40 13.23 15.39
C PRO A 20 -8.04 13.75 15.92
N ARG A 21 -7.72 13.54 17.21
CA ARG A 21 -6.51 14.02 17.89
C ARG A 21 -5.77 12.93 18.66
N ALA A 22 -5.79 11.69 18.17
CA ALA A 22 -4.92 10.65 18.72
C ALA A 22 -3.46 11.14 18.75
N ALA A 23 -2.82 11.06 19.91
CA ALA A 23 -1.43 11.44 20.07
C ALA A 23 -0.54 10.42 19.37
N LEU A 24 0.20 10.87 18.34
CA LEU A 24 1.15 10.07 17.58
C LEU A 24 2.51 10.78 17.62
N SER A 25 3.58 10.06 17.97
CA SER A 25 4.94 10.61 17.89
C SER A 25 5.33 10.89 16.44
N GLU A 26 6.22 11.86 16.22
CA GLU A 26 6.75 12.14 14.88
C GLU A 26 7.49 10.91 14.32
N ASP A 27 8.33 10.26 15.11
CA ASP A 27 9.07 9.06 14.71
C ASP A 27 8.15 7.92 14.21
N ALA A 28 7.00 7.72 14.86
CA ALA A 28 6.05 6.69 14.43
C ALA A 28 5.41 7.04 13.08
N VAL A 29 5.09 8.32 12.85
CA VAL A 29 4.51 8.78 11.59
C VAL A 29 5.54 8.71 10.46
N GLU A 30 6.79 9.09 10.71
CA GLU A 30 7.87 8.97 9.73
C GLU A 30 8.17 7.51 9.39
N ALA A 31 8.23 6.62 10.39
CA ALA A 31 8.42 5.20 10.15
C ALA A 31 7.34 4.63 9.23
N VAL A 32 6.06 4.93 9.49
CA VAL A 32 4.96 4.48 8.62
C VAL A 32 5.05 5.10 7.23
N GLN A 33 5.42 6.38 7.10
CA GLN A 33 5.61 7.03 5.81
C GLN A 33 6.67 6.32 4.95
N VAL A 34 7.83 6.02 5.55
CA VAL A 34 8.93 5.33 4.89
C VAL A 34 8.52 3.90 4.52
N CYS A 35 8.00 3.13 5.47
CA CYS A 35 7.56 1.76 5.23
C CYS A 35 6.45 1.67 4.17
N THR A 36 5.56 2.66 4.09
CA THR A 36 4.52 2.70 3.04
C THR A 36 5.13 2.94 1.66
N GLY A 37 6.12 3.83 1.56
CA GLY A 37 6.84 4.07 0.31
C GLY A 37 7.63 2.83 -0.15
N GLU A 38 8.28 2.15 0.78
CA GLU A 38 8.97 0.88 0.52
C GLU A 38 8.00 -0.22 0.13
N PHE A 39 6.87 -0.34 0.82
CA PHE A 39 5.81 -1.31 0.50
C PHE A 39 5.30 -1.14 -0.94
N LEU A 40 4.99 0.09 -1.36
CA LEU A 40 4.57 0.37 -2.73
C LEU A 40 5.67 0.04 -3.75
N SER A 41 6.92 0.35 -3.41
CA SER A 41 8.07 0.07 -4.28
C SER A 41 8.29 -1.43 -4.44
N LEU A 42 8.14 -2.20 -3.35
CA LEU A 42 8.18 -3.66 -3.34
C LEU A 42 7.08 -4.24 -4.24
N LEU A 43 5.83 -3.83 -4.05
CA LEU A 43 4.70 -4.33 -4.84
C LEU A 43 4.88 -4.08 -6.34
N VAL A 44 5.27 -2.87 -6.72
CA VAL A 44 5.49 -2.51 -8.13
C VAL A 44 6.68 -3.28 -8.71
N SER A 45 7.74 -3.49 -7.92
CA SER A 45 8.91 -4.27 -8.34
C SER A 45 8.54 -5.73 -8.62
N GLU A 46 7.84 -6.38 -7.68
CA GLU A 46 7.38 -7.76 -7.84
C GLU A 46 6.42 -7.92 -9.03
N ALA A 47 5.48 -6.97 -9.19
CA ALA A 47 4.55 -6.98 -10.31
C ALA A 47 5.27 -6.81 -11.65
N ARG A 48 6.24 -5.89 -11.74
CA ARG A 48 7.08 -5.73 -12.94
C ARG A 48 7.88 -6.98 -13.24
N GLN A 49 8.48 -7.61 -12.23
CA GLN A 49 9.26 -8.83 -12.43
C GLN A 49 8.39 -9.97 -12.95
N ARG A 50 7.17 -10.11 -12.43
CA ARG A 50 6.19 -11.09 -12.90
C ARG A 50 5.82 -10.86 -14.37
N VAL A 51 5.42 -9.65 -14.70
CA VAL A 51 4.97 -9.24 -16.06
C VAL A 51 6.09 -9.44 -17.08
N ALA A 52 7.33 -9.09 -16.71
CA ALA A 52 8.51 -9.32 -17.54
C ALA A 52 8.80 -10.81 -17.81
N ARG A 53 8.61 -11.69 -16.80
CA ARG A 53 8.74 -13.15 -16.97
C ARG A 53 7.68 -13.74 -17.92
N GLU A 54 6.54 -13.08 -18.03
CA GLU A 54 5.44 -13.47 -18.93
C GLU A 54 5.56 -12.82 -20.32
N GLY A 55 6.64 -12.08 -20.61
CA GLY A 55 6.86 -11.43 -21.90
C GLY A 55 5.93 -10.24 -22.17
N ARG A 56 5.34 -9.67 -21.11
CA ARG A 56 4.47 -8.49 -21.16
C ARG A 56 5.25 -7.24 -20.73
N ASP A 57 4.83 -6.07 -21.21
CA ASP A 57 5.45 -4.78 -20.86
C ASP A 57 4.58 -3.91 -19.92
N ALA A 58 3.32 -4.30 -19.71
CA ALA A 58 2.34 -3.53 -18.95
C ALA A 58 1.90 -4.28 -17.69
N VAL A 59 2.03 -3.61 -16.54
CA VAL A 59 1.49 -4.09 -15.27
C VAL A 59 -0.02 -3.81 -15.23
N THR A 60 -0.80 -4.83 -14.93
CA THR A 60 -2.26 -4.74 -14.80
C THR A 60 -2.70 -4.83 -13.33
N GLU A 61 -3.97 -4.53 -13.07
CA GLU A 61 -4.57 -4.71 -11.75
C GLU A 61 -4.55 -6.18 -11.27
N ALA A 62 -4.71 -7.14 -12.19
CA ALA A 62 -4.66 -8.56 -11.89
C ALA A 62 -3.27 -8.97 -11.39
N ASP A 63 -2.21 -8.34 -11.93
CA ASP A 63 -0.83 -8.56 -11.48
C ASP A 63 -0.62 -8.07 -10.06
N LEU A 64 -1.14 -6.89 -9.73
CA LEU A 64 -1.07 -6.34 -8.37
C LEU A 64 -1.84 -7.22 -7.36
N LEU A 65 -3.04 -7.69 -7.73
CA LEU A 65 -3.81 -8.62 -6.89
C LEU A 65 -3.08 -9.95 -6.70
N ALA A 66 -2.44 -10.48 -7.75
CA ALA A 66 -1.66 -11.72 -7.66
C ALA A 66 -0.44 -11.57 -6.75
N VAL A 67 0.29 -10.46 -6.84
CA VAL A 67 1.43 -10.14 -5.96
C VAL A 67 0.97 -10.01 -4.51
N LEU A 68 -0.09 -9.24 -4.24
CA LEU A 68 -0.64 -9.08 -2.89
C LEU A 68 -1.05 -10.43 -2.29
N ASN A 69 -1.68 -11.31 -3.07
CA ASN A 69 -2.04 -12.64 -2.61
C ASN A 69 -0.81 -13.52 -2.34
N THR A 70 0.22 -13.44 -3.19
CA THR A 70 1.48 -14.19 -3.04
C THR A 70 2.25 -13.77 -1.80
N LEU A 71 2.26 -12.48 -1.49
CA LEU A 71 2.89 -11.92 -0.29
C LEU A 71 2.05 -12.09 0.99
N GLY A 72 0.84 -12.66 0.89
CA GLY A 72 -0.03 -12.93 2.04
C GLY A 72 -0.91 -11.76 2.48
N PHE A 73 -0.96 -10.65 1.73
CA PHE A 73 -1.78 -9.46 2.02
C PHE A 73 -3.25 -9.63 1.60
N ARG A 74 -3.90 -10.72 2.02
CA ARG A 74 -5.28 -11.07 1.60
C ARG A 74 -6.33 -10.01 1.97
N GLY A 75 -6.18 -9.34 3.11
CA GLY A 75 -7.10 -8.23 3.48
C GLY A 75 -7.05 -7.04 2.52
N PHE A 76 -5.91 -6.84 1.85
CA PHE A 76 -5.76 -5.79 0.83
C PHE A 76 -6.33 -6.21 -0.51
N THR A 77 -6.36 -7.51 -0.84
CA THR A 77 -6.92 -7.96 -2.13
C THR A 77 -8.40 -7.70 -2.24
N ASP A 78 -9.16 -7.88 -1.15
CA ASP A 78 -10.61 -7.65 -1.17
C ASP A 78 -10.94 -6.16 -1.21
N SER A 79 -10.18 -5.36 -0.45
CA SER A 79 -10.30 -3.90 -0.48
C SER A 79 -9.97 -3.32 -1.86
N LEU A 80 -8.90 -3.81 -2.51
CA LEU A 80 -8.50 -3.34 -3.84
C LEU A 80 -9.53 -3.73 -4.90
N LYS A 81 -10.05 -4.96 -4.88
CA LYS A 81 -11.15 -5.37 -5.77
C LYS A 81 -12.37 -4.49 -5.62
N SER A 82 -12.79 -4.20 -4.38
CA SER A 82 -13.92 -3.31 -4.14
C SER A 82 -13.69 -1.88 -4.65
N HIS A 83 -12.43 -1.40 -4.63
CA HIS A 83 -12.10 -0.07 -5.14
C HIS A 83 -12.09 -0.03 -6.67
N LEU A 84 -11.68 -1.11 -7.34
CA LEU A 84 -11.64 -1.23 -8.81
C LEU A 84 -13.02 -1.51 -9.44
N GLN A 85 -13.96 -2.06 -8.67
CA GLN A 85 -15.34 -2.30 -9.11
C GLN A 85 -16.26 -1.05 -8.97
N ARG A 86 -15.73 0.06 -8.45
CA ARG A 86 -16.41 1.36 -8.39
C ARG A 86 -16.01 2.23 -9.57
#